data_AF-A0AAE1PYG5-F1
#
_entry.id   AF-A0AAE1PYG5-F1
#
_cell.length_a   1.000
_cell.length_b   1.000
_cell.length_c   1.000
_cell.angle_alpha   90.00
_cell.angle_beta   90.00
_cell.angle_gamma   90.00
#
_symmetry.space_group_name_H-M   'P 1'
#
loop_
_entity.id
_entity.type
_entity.pdbx_description
1 polymer ?
#
loop_
_entity_poly.entity_id
_entity_poly.type
_entity_poly.pdbx_seq_one_letter_code
_entity_poly.pdbx_strand_id
1 'polypeptide(L)'
;MAKHHFGSFDLRVIAERTAHAFPYRTAHAFPYRTAHAFPYRTAHAFPYRTAHAFPYRTAHAFPYRTAHAFPYRTAHAFPYRTAHAFPYRTAHAFPYRTAHAFPY
;
A
#
# COMPACT_ATOMS: atom_id res chain seq x y z
N MET A 1 4.65 -45.90 10.16
CA MET A 1 4.01 -45.06 11.19
C MET A 1 4.75 -43.73 11.28
N ALA A 2 4.51 -42.82 10.33
CA ALA A 2 5.21 -41.52 10.26
C ALA A 2 4.25 -40.48 9.69
N LYS A 3 3.22 -40.13 10.47
CA LYS A 3 2.22 -39.11 10.11
C LYS A 3 1.81 -38.28 11.32
N HIS A 4 2.74 -37.78 12.15
CA HIS A 4 2.38 -36.88 13.27
C HIS A 4 3.40 -35.79 13.65
N HIS A 5 4.51 -35.61 12.91
CA HIS A 5 5.58 -34.69 13.34
C HIS A 5 5.55 -33.28 12.70
N PHE A 6 4.78 -33.05 11.64
CA PHE A 6 4.73 -31.72 10.99
C PHE A 6 3.78 -30.73 11.70
N GLY A 7 2.62 -31.19 12.18
CA GLY A 7 1.64 -30.29 12.82
C GLY A 7 2.04 -29.82 14.23
N SER A 8 2.88 -30.58 14.95
CA SER A 8 3.28 -30.23 16.33
C SER A 8 4.38 -29.17 16.38
N PHE A 9 5.23 -29.10 15.35
CA PHE A 9 6.30 -28.11 15.26
C PHE A 9 5.74 -26.72 14.97
N ASP A 10 4.83 -26.60 14.00
CA ASP A 10 4.16 -25.33 13.70
C ASP A 10 3.35 -24.79 14.87
N LEU A 11 2.62 -25.66 15.59
CA LEU A 11 1.86 -25.25 16.77
C LEU A 11 2.76 -24.76 17.93
N ARG A 12 3.95 -25.36 18.09
CA ARG A 12 4.92 -24.90 19.11
C ARG A 12 5.52 -23.55 18.76
N VAL A 13 5.90 -23.33 17.51
CA VAL A 13 6.43 -22.03 17.05
C VAL A 13 5.38 -20.92 17.18
N ILE A 14 4.12 -21.23 16.85
CA ILE A 14 2.99 -20.30 17.04
C ILE A 14 2.79 -20.01 18.54
N ALA A 15 2.81 -21.04 19.39
CA ALA A 15 2.64 -20.91 20.84
C ALA A 15 3.77 -20.09 21.50
N GLU A 16 5.02 -20.28 21.09
CA GLU A 16 6.15 -19.49 21.60
C GLU A 16 6.07 -18.03 21.13
N ARG A 17 5.73 -17.79 19.86
CA ARG A 17 5.50 -16.42 19.38
C ARG A 17 4.38 -15.73 20.14
N THR A 18 3.28 -16.40 20.43
CA THR A 18 2.19 -15.79 21.20
C THR A 18 2.57 -15.61 22.67
N ALA A 19 3.24 -16.58 23.29
CA ALA A 19 3.67 -16.52 24.69
C ALA A 19 4.69 -15.41 24.96
N HIS A 20 5.53 -15.04 23.99
CA HIS A 20 6.54 -13.99 24.18
C HIS A 20 6.17 -12.65 23.52
N ALA A 21 5.66 -12.67 22.29
CA ALA A 21 5.38 -11.42 21.57
C ALA A 21 4.17 -10.68 22.14
N PHE A 22 3.17 -11.40 22.66
CA PHE A 22 1.97 -10.76 23.20
C PHE A 22 2.27 -10.06 24.54
N PRO A 23 2.90 -10.71 25.54
CA PRO A 23 3.26 -10.02 26.78
C PRO A 23 4.24 -8.86 26.56
N TYR A 24 5.23 -9.01 25.68
CA TYR A 24 6.14 -7.90 25.35
C TYR A 24 5.41 -6.70 24.73
N ARG A 25 4.47 -6.95 23.81
CA ARG A 25 3.64 -5.87 23.25
C ARG A 25 2.83 -5.18 24.34
N THR A 26 2.21 -5.94 25.24
CA THR A 26 1.38 -5.42 26.34
C THR A 26 2.18 -4.65 27.38
N ALA A 27 3.36 -5.15 27.78
CA ALA A 27 4.17 -4.54 28.83
C ALA A 27 5.01 -3.35 28.36
N HIS A 28 5.41 -3.34 27.08
CA HIS A 28 6.37 -2.34 26.60
C HIS A 28 5.88 -1.55 25.39
N ALA A 29 5.45 -2.23 24.32
CA ALA A 29 5.11 -1.53 23.08
C ALA A 29 3.84 -0.67 23.20
N PHE A 30 2.81 -1.16 23.89
CA PHE A 30 1.59 -0.42 24.14
C PHE A 30 1.82 0.77 25.08
N PRO A 31 2.44 0.59 26.28
CA PRO A 31 2.73 1.72 27.17
C PRO A 31 3.58 2.80 26.52
N TYR A 32 4.63 2.43 25.75
CA TYR A 32 5.45 3.38 25.02
C TYR A 32 4.63 4.17 23.97
N ARG A 33 3.76 3.48 23.21
CA ARG A 33 2.87 4.15 22.25
C ARG A 33 1.94 5.13 22.95
N THR A 34 1.38 4.75 24.10
CA THR A 34 0.48 5.58 24.89
C THR A 34 1.18 6.78 25.51
N ALA A 35 2.35 6.60 26.10
CA ALA A 35 3.07 7.65 26.81
C ALA A 35 3.82 8.62 25.88
N HIS A 36 4.25 8.17 24.70
CA HIS A 36 5.14 8.98 23.85
C HIS A 36 4.62 9.16 22.43
N ALA A 37 4.29 8.07 21.74
CA ALA A 37 3.95 8.16 20.31
C ALA A 37 2.62 8.90 20.07
N PHE A 38 1.60 8.63 20.88
CA PHE A 38 0.31 9.31 20.77
C PHE A 38 0.42 10.79 21.19
N PRO A 39 1.00 11.16 22.35
CA PRO A 39 1.18 12.57 22.72
C PRO A 39 1.96 13.36 21.68
N TYR A 40 3.05 12.81 21.14
CA TYR A 40 3.82 13.47 20.07
C TYR A 40 2.98 13.70 18.81
N ARG A 41 2.21 12.70 18.39
CA ARG A 41 1.31 12.85 17.23
C ARG A 41 0.27 13.93 17.47
N THR A 42 -0.30 13.98 18.67
CA THR A 42 -1.32 14.96 19.05
C THR A 42 -0.76 16.37 19.15
N ALA A 43 0.42 16.54 19.77
CA ALA A 43 1.00 17.85 20.01
C ALA A 43 1.71 18.44 18.79
N HIS A 44 2.26 17.61 17.89
CA HIS A 44 3.11 18.09 16.80
C HIS A 44 2.64 17.67 15.42
N ALA A 45 2.40 16.36 15.21
CA ALA A 45 2.10 15.86 13.87
C ALA A 45 0.73 16.31 13.35
N PHE A 46 -0.31 16.30 14.18
CA PHE A 46 -1.63 16.77 13.79
C PHE A 46 -1.67 18.29 13.60
N PRO A 47 -1.16 19.13 14.52
CA PRO A 47 -1.13 20.59 14.32
C PRO A 47 -0.36 20.98 13.06
N TYR A 48 0.80 20.37 12.79
CA TYR A 48 1.55 20.64 11.56
C TYR A 48 0.76 20.27 10.30
N ARG A 49 0.09 19.10 10.29
CA ARG A 49 -0.76 18.71 9.16
C ARG A 49 -1.89 19.70 8.93
N THR A 50 -2.52 20.16 10.01
CA THR A 50 -3.64 21.09 9.96
C THR A 50 -3.22 22.49 9.53
N ALA A 51 -2.11 23.00 10.06
CA ALA A 51 -1.65 24.35 9.80
C ALA A 51 -0.93 24.51 8.44
N HIS A 52 -0.28 23.45 7.93
CA HIS A 52 0.57 23.57 6.75
C HIS A 52 0.20 22.61 5.64
N ALA A 53 0.10 21.30 5.94
CA ALA A 53 -0.08 20.31 4.89
C ALA A 53 -1.45 20.38 4.20
N PHE A 54 -2.53 20.59 4.97
CA PHE A 54 -3.87 20.76 4.39
C PHE A 54 -4.00 22.09 3.63
N PRO A 55 -3.62 23.26 4.18
CA PRO A 55 -3.69 24.52 3.44
C PRO A 55 -2.90 24.48 2.13
N TYR A 56 -1.68 23.92 2.13
CA TYR A 56 -0.91 23.78 0.90
C TYR A 56 -1.61 22.90 -0.15
N ARG A 57 -2.18 21.76 0.28
CA ARG A 57 -2.93 20.89 -0.63
C ARG A 57 -4.14 21.61 -1.23
N THR A 58 -4.86 22.37 -0.40
CA THR A 58 -6.05 23.13 -0.83
C THR A 58 -5.69 24.29 -1.75
N ALA A 59 -4.67 25.06 -1.42
CA ALA A 59 -4.30 26.26 -2.18
C ALA A 59 -3.52 25.97 -3.47
N HIS A 60 -2.77 24.87 -3.53
CA HIS A 60 -1.85 24.62 -4.66
C HIS A 60 -2.08 23.26 -5.31
N ALA A 61 -2.06 22.17 -4.55
CA ALA A 61 -2.08 20.83 -5.15
C ALA A 61 -3.40 20.49 -5.85
N PHE A 62 -4.54 20.83 -5.23
CA PHE A 62 -5.85 20.61 -5.86
C PHE A 62 -6.07 21.52 -7.08
N PRO A 63 -5.85 22.84 -7.01
CA PRO A 63 -5.98 23.71 -8.17
C PRO A 63 -5.09 23.28 -9.35
N TYR A 64 -3.83 22.92 -9.10
CA TYR A 64 -2.94 22.42 -10.15
C TYR A 64 -3.48 21.13 -10.80
N ARG A 65 -3.95 20.17 -9.99
CA ARG A 65 -4.55 18.94 -10.53
C ARG A 65 -5.76 19.22 -11.40
N THR A 66 -6.63 20.13 -10.95
CA THR A 66 -7.85 20.48 -11.66
C THR A 66 -7.57 21.25 -12.95
N ALA A 67 -6.65 22.22 -12.91
CA ALA A 67 -6.36 23.08 -14.05
C ALA A 67 -5.45 22.44 -15.10
N HIS A 68 -4.57 21.50 -14.70
CA HIS A 68 -3.55 20.97 -15.61
C HIS A 68 -3.57 19.45 -15.72
N ALA A 69 -3.50 18.74 -14.59
CA ALA A 69 -3.31 17.29 -14.63
C ALA A 69 -4.53 16.55 -15.21
N PHE A 70 -5.75 16.93 -14.82
CA PHE A 70 -6.96 16.32 -15.37
C PHE A 70 -7.18 16.68 -16.84
N PRO A 71 -7.11 17.96 -17.28
CA PRO A 71 -7.22 18.32 -18.70
C PRO A 71 -6.20 17.59 -19.56
N TYR A 72 -4.93 17.51 -19.14
CA TYR A 72 -3.90 16.78 -19.88
C TYR A 72 -4.23 15.28 -20.01
N ARG A 73 -4.67 14.64 -18.92
CA ARG A 73 -5.08 13.22 -18.97
C ARG A 73 -6.23 13.01 -19.94
N THR A 74 -7.22 13.88 -19.91
CA THR A 74 -8.41 13.79 -20.76
C THR A 74 -8.08 14.06 -22.23
N ALA A 75 -7.29 15.09 -22.53
CA ALA A 75 -6.99 15.50 -23.89
C ALA A 75 -5.92 14.64 -24.57
N HIS A 76 -4.98 14.06 -23.82
CA HIS A 76 -3.83 13.38 -24.40
C HIS A 76 -3.68 11.93 -23.92
N ALA A 77 -3.63 11.71 -22.60
CA ALA A 77 -3.27 10.40 -22.08
C ALA A 77 -4.34 9.33 -22.37
N PHE A 78 -5.63 9.66 -22.22
CA PHE A 78 -6.71 8.74 -22.55
C PHE A 78 -6.82 8.49 -24.06
N PRO A 79 -6.87 9.51 -24.94
CA PRO A 79 -6.87 9.28 -26.39
C PRO A 79 -5.70 8.43 -26.87
N TYR A 80 -4.48 8.70 -26.38
CA TYR A 80 -3.31 7.88 -26.73
C TYR A 80 -3.46 6.43 -26.28
N ARG A 81 -3.94 6.19 -25.05
CA ARG A 81 -4.17 4.83 -24.57
C ARG A 81 -5.19 4.09 -25.43
N THR A 82 -6.26 4.76 -25.80
CA THR A 82 -7.34 4.17 -26.60
C THR A 82 -6.92 3.91 -28.04
N ALA A 83 -6.23 4.86 -28.68
CA ALA A 83 -5.84 4.76 -30.08
C ALA A 83 -4.62 3.87 -30.31
N HIS A 84 -3.71 3.76 -29.34
CA HIS A 84 -2.42 3.08 -29.56
C HIS A 84 -2.14 1.97 -28.55
N ALA A 85 -2.20 2.28 -27.25
CA ALA A 85 -1.75 1.32 -26.24
C ALA A 85 -2.64 0.08 -26.13
N PHE A 86 -3.97 0.24 -26.18
CA PHE A 86 -4.90 -0.89 -26.16
C PHE A 86 -4.83 -1.71 -27.45
N PRO A 87 -4.91 -1.13 -28.66
CA PRO A 87 -4.74 -1.89 -29.91
C PRO A 87 -3.43 -2.67 -29.96
N TYR A 88 -2.31 -2.06 -29.55
CA TYR A 88 -1.02 -2.73 -29.50
C TYR A 88 -1.03 -3.92 -28.53
N ARG A 89 -1.59 -3.75 -27.33
CA ARG A 89 -1.69 -4.86 -26.37
C ARG A 89 -2.53 -6.00 -26.91
N THR A 90 -3.64 -5.70 -27.55
CA THR A 90 -4.55 -6.71 -28.10
C THR A 90 -3.94 -7.44 -29.29
N ALA A 91 -3.30 -6.72 -30.20
CA ALA A 91 -2.75 -7.29 -31.43
C ALA A 91 -1.42 -8.02 -31.23
N HIS A 92 -0.61 -7.60 -30.24
CA HIS A 92 0.77 -8.09 -30.10
C HIS A 92 1.06 -8.67 -28.73
N ALA A 93 0.81 -7.90 -27.66
CA ALA A 93 1.27 -8.31 -26.33
C ALA A 93 0.50 -9.54 -25.80
N PHE A 94 -0.82 -9.59 -25.97
CA PHE A 94 -1.61 -10.75 -25.54
C PHE A 94 -1.32 -11.99 -26.38
N PRO A 95 -1.33 -11.96 -27.73
CA PRO A 95 -0.99 -13.13 -28.53
C PRO A 95 0.40 -13.67 -28.24
N TYR A 96 1.40 -12.78 -28.10
CA TYR A 96 2.76 -13.15 -27.71
C TYR A 96 2.76 -13.87 -26.34
N ARG A 97 2.10 -13.29 -25.32
CA ARG A 97 2.01 -13.93 -24.01
C ARG A 97 1.32 -15.28 -24.07
N THR A 98 0.24 -15.40 -24.81
CA THR A 98 -0.49 -16.67 -24.93
C THR A 98 0.38 -17.74 -25.60
N ALA A 99 1.06 -17.40 -26.70
CA ALA A 99 1.95 -18.33 -27.42
C ALA A 99 3.16 -18.77 -26.58
N HIS A 100 3.71 -17.89 -25.73
CA HIS A 100 4.91 -18.19 -24.95
C HIS A 100 4.67 -18.65 -23.51
N ALA A 101 3.49 -18.39 -22.93
CA ALA A 101 3.13 -18.85 -21.58
C ALA A 101 2.36 -20.18 -21.59
N PHE A 102 1.71 -20.51 -22.71
CA PHE A 102 1.13 -21.82 -22.97
C PHE A 102 1.71 -22.39 -24.28
N PRO A 103 3.02 -22.70 -24.31
CA PRO A 103 3.51 -23.58 -25.36
C PRO A 103 2.79 -24.93 -25.16
N TYR A 104 2.23 -25.47 -26.24
CA TYR A 104 1.58 -26.77 -26.27
C TYR A 104 2.35 -27.84 -25.46
#